data_AF-A0A1Y3CYP4-F1
#
_entry.id   AF-A0A1Y3CYP4-F1
#
_cell.length_a   1.000
_cell.length_b   1.000
_cell.length_c   1.000
_cell.angle_alpha   90.00
_cell.angle_beta   90.00
_cell.angle_gamma   90.00
#
_symmetry.space_group_name_H-M   'P 1'
#
loop_
_entity.id
_entity.type
_entity.pdbx_description
1 polymer ?
#
loop_
_entity_poly.entity_id
_entity_poly.type
_entity_poly.pdbx_seq_one_letter_code
_entity_poly.pdbx_strand_id
1 'polypeptide(L)'
;MGLILLVVIVIVLVTVFVMVNPIQQKSGGKFKEIIKNKFGHQIYSAIDFQQPIIEIVGPQLDNSVSKVVNALLVMDTTNTEYTYAIMVIVGGVQVGYLSDEDAEKFLKILKDKHLYEDTGIEVKALIYGDWGNADQIANFKINLNLPKNFEDSEIK
;
A
#
# COMPACT_ATOMS: atom_id res chain seq x y z
N MET A 1 -11.94 -7.61 -41.90
CA MET A 1 -12.45 -8.35 -40.72
C MET A 1 -11.34 -8.96 -39.87
N GLY A 2 -10.33 -9.64 -40.44
CA GLY A 2 -9.28 -10.32 -39.66
C GLY A 2 -8.41 -9.41 -38.78
N LEU A 3 -8.07 -8.19 -39.24
CA LEU A 3 -7.22 -7.26 -38.48
C LEU A 3 -7.90 -6.75 -37.21
N ILE A 4 -9.20 -6.44 -37.28
CA ILE A 4 -9.99 -5.91 -36.15
C ILE A 4 -10.10 -6.97 -35.05
N LEU A 5 -10.34 -8.23 -35.45
CA LEU A 5 -10.41 -9.36 -34.51
C LEU A 5 -9.08 -9.55 -33.76
N LEU A 6 -7.95 -9.39 -34.47
CA LEU A 6 -6.61 -9.50 -33.90
C LEU A 6 -6.34 -8.39 -32.88
N VAL A 7 -6.74 -7.15 -33.17
CA VAL A 7 -6.60 -6.02 -32.24
C VAL A 7 -7.45 -6.24 -30.98
N VAL A 8 -8.68 -6.73 -31.13
CA VAL A 8 -9.56 -7.04 -29.98
C VAL A 8 -8.94 -8.14 -29.11
N ILE A 9 -8.39 -9.19 -29.71
CA ILE A 9 -7.72 -10.28 -28.98
C ILE A 9 -6.51 -9.76 -28.22
N VAL A 10 -5.67 -8.91 -28.83
CA VAL A 10 -4.49 -8.32 -28.17
C VAL A 10 -4.90 -7.46 -26.99
N ILE A 11 -5.93 -6.62 -27.15
CA ILE A 11 -6.43 -5.78 -26.06
C ILE A 11 -6.92 -6.66 -24.89
N VAL A 12 -7.71 -7.70 -25.16
CA VAL A 12 -8.20 -8.62 -24.13
C VAL A 12 -7.06 -9.37 -23.45
N LEU A 13 -6.04 -9.81 -24.20
CA LEU A 13 -4.89 -10.48 -23.62
C LEU A 13 -4.05 -9.54 -22.75
N VAL A 14 -3.87 -8.29 -23.17
CA VAL A 14 -3.15 -7.28 -22.37
C VAL A 14 -3.94 -6.94 -21.10
N THR A 15 -5.26 -6.74 -21.19
CA THR A 15 -6.06 -6.45 -19.99
C THR A 15 -6.08 -7.62 -19.02
N VAL A 16 -6.22 -8.86 -19.50
CA VAL A 16 -6.12 -10.06 -18.66
C VAL A 16 -4.72 -10.21 -18.06
N PHE A 17 -3.66 -9.97 -18.83
CA PHE A 17 -2.28 -10.08 -18.33
C PHE A 17 -1.95 -9.04 -17.25
N VAL A 18 -2.41 -7.80 -17.43
CA VAL A 18 -2.27 -6.72 -16.42
C VAL A 18 -3.11 -7.02 -15.17
N MET A 19 -4.28 -7.64 -15.33
CA MET A 19 -5.20 -7.94 -14.22
C MET A 19 -4.81 -9.18 -13.40
N VAL A 20 -3.98 -10.08 -13.95
CA VAL A 20 -3.69 -11.42 -13.35
C VAL A 20 -2.27 -11.55 -12.79
N ASN A 21 -1.41 -10.53 -12.93
CA ASN A 21 -0.14 -10.50 -12.22
C ASN A 21 -0.26 -9.62 -10.97
N PRO A 22 -0.76 -10.14 -9.83
CA PRO A 22 -0.46 -9.49 -8.57
C PRO A 22 1.06 -9.42 -8.51
N ILE A 23 1.61 -8.22 -8.35
CA ILE A 23 3.03 -8.04 -8.05
C ILE A 23 3.29 -8.84 -6.77
N GLN A 24 3.78 -10.07 -6.93
CA GLN A 24 4.18 -10.92 -5.83
C GLN A 24 5.55 -10.44 -5.39
N GLN A 25 5.58 -9.29 -4.72
CA GLN A 25 6.78 -8.85 -4.06
C GLN A 25 7.05 -9.79 -2.89
N LYS A 26 8.20 -10.43 -2.94
CA LYS A 26 8.69 -11.27 -1.85
C LYS A 26 8.99 -10.37 -0.66
N SER A 27 8.34 -10.66 0.46
CA SER A 27 8.65 -10.07 1.76
C SER A 27 10.06 -10.47 2.18
N GLY A 28 10.94 -9.50 2.43
CA GLY A 28 12.29 -9.73 2.96
C GLY A 28 12.37 -9.63 4.49
N GLY A 29 11.24 -9.40 5.15
CA GLY A 29 11.15 -9.30 6.60
C GLY A 29 9.86 -8.63 7.05
N LYS A 30 9.65 -8.56 8.36
CA LYS A 30 8.50 -7.86 8.94
C LYS A 30 8.93 -6.89 10.03
N PHE A 31 8.31 -5.73 10.07
CA PHE A 31 8.45 -4.84 11.20
C PHE A 31 7.87 -5.49 12.45
N LYS A 32 8.60 -5.37 13.55
CA LYS A 32 8.15 -5.81 14.87
C LYS A 32 6.96 -4.96 15.29
N GLU A 33 5.84 -5.64 15.54
CA GLU A 33 4.62 -4.98 15.99
C GLU A 33 4.83 -4.25 17.33
N ILE A 34 4.32 -3.02 17.39
CA ILE A 34 4.34 -2.18 18.58
C ILE A 34 3.07 -2.42 19.39
N ILE A 35 3.27 -2.56 20.71
CA ILE A 35 2.20 -2.88 21.66
C ILE A 35 1.48 -1.62 22.19
N LYS A 36 2.16 -0.47 22.28
CA LYS A 36 1.61 0.82 22.75
C LYS A 36 1.47 1.83 21.60
N ASN A 37 0.34 2.54 21.52
CA ASN A 37 0.05 3.50 20.42
C ASN A 37 0.17 2.86 19.02
N LYS A 38 -0.54 1.74 18.85
CA LYS A 38 -0.35 0.75 17.80
C LYS A 38 -0.50 1.25 16.35
N PHE A 39 -1.08 2.41 16.07
CA PHE A 39 -1.35 2.84 14.69
C PHE A 39 -1.28 4.37 14.59
N GLY A 40 -0.11 4.93 14.89
CA GLY A 40 0.11 6.37 14.92
C GLY A 40 0.73 6.96 13.65
N HIS A 41 1.19 6.11 12.73
CA HIS A 41 1.96 6.55 11.57
C HIS A 41 1.04 6.65 10.34
N GLN A 42 0.67 7.86 9.94
CA GLN A 42 -0.28 8.09 8.86
C GLN A 42 0.40 7.97 7.49
N ILE A 43 -0.29 7.38 6.52
CA ILE A 43 0.17 7.34 5.12
C ILE A 43 -0.35 8.54 4.33
N TYR A 44 0.38 8.93 3.30
CA TYR A 44 0.07 10.05 2.43
C TYR A 44 -0.74 9.60 1.19
N SER A 45 -1.46 10.56 0.61
CA SER A 45 -2.29 10.39 -0.59
C SER A 45 -3.41 9.37 -0.49
N ALA A 46 -3.76 8.84 0.70
CA ALA A 46 -4.86 7.88 0.86
C ALA A 46 -6.21 8.36 0.27
N ILE A 47 -6.43 9.67 0.19
CA ILE A 47 -7.61 10.27 -0.45
C ILE A 47 -7.70 9.97 -1.95
N ASP A 48 -6.57 9.78 -2.62
CA ASP A 48 -6.49 9.44 -4.03
C ASP A 48 -6.74 7.93 -4.26
N PHE A 49 -6.70 7.12 -3.19
CA PHE A 49 -6.84 5.66 -3.22
C PHE A 49 -8.13 5.14 -2.57
N GLN A 50 -9.17 5.97 -2.43
CA GLN A 50 -10.42 5.54 -1.75
C GLN A 50 -11.06 4.30 -2.40
N GLN A 51 -11.07 4.19 -3.73
CA GLN A 51 -11.63 3.02 -4.44
C GLN A 51 -10.83 1.73 -4.13
N PRO A 52 -9.50 1.69 -4.31
CA PRO A 52 -8.66 0.60 -3.81
C PRO A 52 -8.94 0.20 -2.36
N ILE A 53 -9.08 1.19 -1.47
CA ILE A 53 -9.32 0.94 -0.04
C ILE A 53 -10.70 0.30 0.18
N ILE A 54 -11.73 0.76 -0.54
CA ILE A 54 -13.07 0.17 -0.51
C ILE A 54 -13.04 -1.30 -0.93
N GLU A 55 -12.31 -1.64 -1.99
CA GLU A 55 -12.17 -3.03 -2.45
C GLU A 55 -11.56 -3.94 -1.38
N ILE A 56 -10.58 -3.44 -0.61
CA ILE A 56 -9.96 -4.16 0.52
C ILE A 56 -10.90 -4.29 1.72
N VAL A 57 -11.68 -3.24 1.99
CA VAL A 57 -12.64 -3.20 3.08
C VAL A 57 -13.74 -4.24 2.84
N GLY A 58 -14.27 -4.30 1.63
CA GLY A 58 -15.39 -5.15 1.24
C GLY A 58 -16.73 -4.42 1.28
N PRO A 59 -17.89 -5.09 1.21
CA PRO A 59 -19.20 -4.44 1.18
C PRO A 59 -19.49 -3.64 2.47
N GLN A 60 -20.36 -2.63 2.36
CA GLN A 60 -20.86 -1.88 3.52
C GLN A 60 -21.72 -2.78 4.40
N LEU A 61 -21.16 -3.18 5.54
CA LEU A 61 -21.87 -3.93 6.59
C LEU A 61 -22.27 -3.03 7.76
N ASP A 62 -21.50 -1.98 8.01
CA ASP A 62 -21.66 -1.02 9.10
C ASP A 62 -21.47 0.41 8.60
N ASN A 63 -21.86 1.40 9.41
CA ASN A 63 -21.70 2.83 9.10
C ASN A 63 -20.23 3.28 9.05
N SER A 64 -19.35 2.59 9.78
CA SER A 64 -17.93 2.86 9.82
C SER A 64 -17.14 1.57 9.86
N VAL A 65 -15.87 1.65 9.47
CA VAL A 65 -14.95 0.52 9.40
C VAL A 65 -13.77 0.79 10.31
N SER A 66 -13.32 -0.27 10.97
CA SER A 66 -12.05 -0.33 11.70
C SER A 66 -11.49 -1.75 11.53
N LYS A 67 -10.48 -1.89 10.66
CA LYS A 67 -9.97 -3.19 10.22
C LYS A 67 -8.45 -3.21 10.25
N VAL A 68 -7.89 -4.15 11.00
CA VAL A 68 -6.44 -4.39 11.00
C VAL A 68 -6.08 -5.35 9.88
N VAL A 69 -5.12 -4.96 9.05
CA VAL A 69 -4.65 -5.71 7.87
C VAL A 69 -3.13 -5.82 7.89
N ASN A 70 -2.60 -6.72 7.06
CA ASN A 70 -1.18 -6.70 6.70
C ASN A 70 -0.99 -5.76 5.50
N ALA A 71 0.03 -4.92 5.58
CA ALA A 71 0.52 -4.10 4.49
C ALA A 71 1.97 -4.47 4.17
N LEU A 72 2.41 -4.12 2.98
CA LEU A 72 3.79 -4.23 2.52
C LEU A 72 4.29 -2.83 2.16
N LEU A 73 5.47 -2.47 2.65
CA LEU A 73 6.20 -1.27 2.26
C LEU A 73 7.22 -1.63 1.21
N VAL A 74 7.20 -0.94 0.07
CA VAL A 74 8.11 -1.22 -1.05
C VAL A 74 8.43 0.03 -1.85
N MET A 75 9.61 0.06 -2.45
CA MET A 75 9.99 1.11 -3.39
C MET A 75 9.13 1.08 -4.66
N ASP A 76 8.65 2.27 -5.05
CA ASP A 76 8.05 2.50 -6.36
C ASP A 76 9.14 2.71 -7.40
N THR A 77 9.37 1.68 -8.22
CA THR A 77 10.35 1.75 -9.32
C THR A 77 9.77 2.36 -10.59
N THR A 78 8.48 2.67 -10.60
CA THR A 78 7.77 3.24 -11.76
C THR A 78 7.59 4.75 -11.67
N ASN A 79 7.76 5.32 -10.48
CA ASN A 79 7.62 6.75 -10.25
C ASN A 79 8.82 7.52 -10.85
N THR A 80 8.55 8.32 -11.88
CA THR A 80 9.58 9.15 -12.55
C THR A 80 9.80 10.50 -11.88
N GLU A 81 8.91 10.92 -11.00
CA GLU A 81 8.99 12.22 -10.30
C GLU A 81 9.77 12.12 -9.00
N TYR A 82 9.65 10.98 -8.31
CA TYR A 82 10.25 10.75 -6.99
C TYR A 82 11.10 9.48 -7.00
N THR A 83 12.41 9.66 -7.00
CA THR A 83 13.42 8.57 -7.05
C THR A 83 13.29 7.56 -5.89
N TYR A 84 12.63 7.92 -4.79
CA TYR A 84 12.62 7.14 -3.54
C TYR A 84 11.22 6.95 -2.94
N ALA A 85 10.16 7.06 -3.73
CA ALA A 85 8.80 6.88 -3.22
C ALA A 85 8.58 5.46 -2.67
N ILE A 86 8.05 5.34 -1.46
CA ILE A 86 7.71 4.05 -0.85
C ILE A 86 6.20 3.88 -0.84
N MET A 87 5.71 2.91 -1.61
CA MET A 87 4.30 2.53 -1.66
C MET A 87 3.90 1.74 -0.43
N VAL A 88 2.65 1.94 -0.04
CA VAL A 88 1.95 1.09 0.93
C VAL A 88 0.99 0.21 0.15
N ILE A 89 1.21 -1.10 0.19
CA ILE A 89 0.42 -2.09 -0.53
C ILE A 89 -0.35 -2.95 0.47
N VAL A 90 -1.65 -3.13 0.27
CA VAL A 90 -2.50 -4.02 1.07
C VAL A 90 -3.19 -5.00 0.14
N GLY A 91 -3.01 -6.30 0.38
CA GLY A 91 -3.62 -7.34 -0.47
C GLY A 91 -3.21 -7.29 -1.93
N GLY A 92 -2.02 -6.75 -2.24
CA GLY A 92 -1.52 -6.57 -3.61
C GLY A 92 -2.00 -5.29 -4.29
N VAL A 93 -2.77 -4.46 -3.61
CA VAL A 93 -3.27 -3.18 -4.13
C VAL A 93 -2.60 -2.02 -3.41
N GLN A 94 -2.13 -1.03 -4.16
CA GLN A 94 -1.57 0.20 -3.61
C GLN A 94 -2.67 1.05 -2.95
N VAL A 95 -2.39 1.55 -1.75
CA VAL A 95 -3.33 2.34 -0.96
C VAL A 95 -2.78 3.70 -0.52
N GLY A 96 -1.54 4.02 -0.90
CA GLY A 96 -0.90 5.30 -0.61
C GLY A 96 0.62 5.19 -0.61
N TYR A 97 1.27 6.21 -0.04
CA TYR A 97 2.72 6.30 0.09
C TYR A 97 3.14 6.66 1.52
N LEU A 98 4.39 6.37 1.87
CA LEU A 98 5.04 7.06 2.99
C LEU A 98 5.29 8.53 2.65
N SER A 99 5.53 9.35 3.68
CA SER A 99 6.09 10.68 3.47
C SER A 99 7.50 10.57 2.88
N ASP A 100 7.99 11.63 2.21
CA ASP A 100 9.37 11.66 1.70
C ASP A 100 10.39 11.42 2.83
N GLU A 101 10.17 12.02 4.00
CA GLU A 101 11.04 11.88 5.18
C GLU A 101 11.06 10.43 5.69
N ASP A 102 9.91 9.77 5.75
CA ASP A 102 9.81 8.38 6.22
C ASP A 102 10.28 7.37 5.18
N ALA A 103 10.13 7.69 3.89
CA ALA A 103 10.67 6.93 2.78
C ALA A 103 12.21 6.88 2.83
N GLU A 104 12.87 8.01 3.04
CA GLU A 104 14.33 8.07 3.22
C GLU A 104 14.80 7.23 4.42
N LYS A 105 14.10 7.34 5.56
CA LYS A 105 14.40 6.55 6.76
C LYS A 105 14.19 5.05 6.52
N PHE A 106 13.14 4.67 5.80
CA PHE A 106 12.89 3.28 5.44
C PHE A 106 14.04 2.69 4.61
N LEU A 107 14.48 3.40 3.56
CA LEU A 107 15.60 2.98 2.72
C LEU A 107 16.91 2.86 3.52
N LYS A 108 17.15 3.78 4.46
CA LYS A 108 18.29 3.70 5.37
C LYS A 108 18.24 2.43 6.22
N ILE A 109 17.09 2.05 6.77
CA ILE A 109 16.93 0.81 7.54
C ILE A 109 17.21 -0.42 6.67
N LEU A 110 16.72 -0.46 5.43
CA LEU A 110 17.01 -1.56 4.50
C LEU A 110 18.53 -1.70 4.28
N LYS A 111 19.20 -0.58 4.01
CA LYS A 111 20.65 -0.53 3.82
C LYS A 111 21.42 -1.01 5.06
N ASP A 112 21.05 -0.53 6.25
CA ASP A 112 21.68 -0.94 7.51
C ASP A 112 21.51 -2.45 7.78
N LYS A 113 20.40 -3.02 7.32
CA LYS A 113 20.11 -4.46 7.37
C LYS A 113 20.67 -5.25 6.19
N HIS A 114 21.40 -4.61 5.28
CA HIS A 114 21.97 -5.24 4.07
C HIS A 114 20.90 -5.86 3.16
N LEU A 115 19.71 -5.24 3.12
CA LEU A 115 18.61 -5.59 2.24
C LEU A 115 18.64 -4.70 0.99
N TYR A 116 18.12 -5.21 -0.12
CA TYR A 116 17.98 -4.45 -1.37
C TYR A 116 16.84 -3.43 -1.26
N GLU A 117 16.94 -2.30 -1.95
CA GLU A 117 15.95 -1.20 -1.89
C GLU A 117 14.55 -1.61 -2.40
N ASP A 118 14.49 -2.60 -3.29
CA ASP A 118 13.24 -3.19 -3.80
C ASP A 118 12.64 -4.26 -2.85
N THR A 119 13.26 -4.49 -1.69
CA THR A 119 12.78 -5.45 -0.70
C THR A 119 11.49 -4.97 -0.06
N GLY A 120 10.42 -5.75 -0.21
CA GLY A 120 9.17 -5.50 0.49
C GLY A 120 9.29 -5.84 1.99
N ILE A 121 8.85 -4.95 2.87
CA ILE A 121 8.79 -5.20 4.33
C ILE A 121 7.36 -5.19 4.82
N GLU A 122 6.96 -6.25 5.51
CA GLU A 122 5.61 -6.37 6.07
C GLU A 122 5.41 -5.47 7.30
N VAL A 123 4.23 -4.88 7.40
CA VAL A 123 3.81 -4.06 8.54
C VAL A 123 2.31 -4.23 8.79
N LYS A 124 1.86 -4.15 10.05
CA LYS A 124 0.42 -4.07 10.32
C LYS A 124 -0.10 -2.68 9.98
N ALA A 125 -1.30 -2.60 9.43
CA ALA A 125 -1.99 -1.35 9.19
C ALA A 125 -3.41 -1.39 9.73
N LEU A 126 -3.92 -0.24 10.16
CA LEU A 126 -5.30 -0.03 10.53
C LEU A 126 -5.97 0.80 9.45
N ILE A 127 -6.94 0.20 8.76
CA ILE A 127 -7.86 0.92 7.87
C ILE A 127 -9.05 1.35 8.73
N TYR A 128 -9.39 2.63 8.71
CA TYR A 128 -10.51 3.17 9.45
C TYR A 128 -11.18 4.32 8.73
N GLY A 129 -12.48 4.50 8.94
CA GLY A 129 -13.24 5.59 8.30
C GLY A 129 -14.69 5.22 8.08
N ASP A 130 -15.34 5.93 7.18
CA ASP A 130 -16.74 5.75 6.83
C ASP A 130 -16.94 5.84 5.32
N TRP A 131 -18.13 5.43 4.90
CA TRP A 131 -18.55 5.35 3.50
C TRP A 131 -18.88 6.71 2.88
N GLY A 132 -18.80 7.80 3.64
CA GLY A 132 -19.35 9.08 3.24
C GLY A 132 -20.89 9.06 3.17
N ASN A 133 -21.45 10.08 2.55
CA ASN A 133 -22.89 10.28 2.34
C ASN A 133 -23.17 10.47 0.84
N ALA A 134 -24.42 10.69 0.45
CA ALA A 134 -24.81 10.87 -0.96
C ALA A 134 -23.96 11.91 -1.75
N ASP A 135 -23.45 12.93 -1.05
CA ASP A 135 -22.67 14.03 -1.64
C ASP A 135 -21.17 13.98 -1.28
N GLN A 136 -20.70 12.92 -0.60
CA GLN A 136 -19.33 12.81 -0.11
C GLN A 136 -18.69 11.49 -0.54
N ILE A 137 -17.44 11.58 -1.02
CA ILE A 137 -16.60 10.40 -1.24
C ILE A 137 -16.31 9.76 0.12
N ALA A 138 -16.13 8.43 0.13
CA ALA A 138 -15.68 7.71 1.32
C ALA A 138 -14.43 8.36 1.93
N ASN A 139 -14.31 8.28 3.25
CA ASN A 139 -13.26 8.94 4.03
C ASN A 139 -12.44 7.91 4.80
N PHE A 140 -11.96 6.89 4.09
CA PHE A 140 -11.07 5.89 4.66
C PHE A 140 -9.65 6.41 4.80
N LYS A 141 -9.04 6.09 5.93
CA LYS A 141 -7.68 6.45 6.32
C LYS A 141 -6.94 5.18 6.70
N ILE A 142 -5.62 5.25 6.59
CA ILE A 142 -4.75 4.14 6.92
C ILE A 142 -3.60 4.64 7.78
N ASN A 143 -3.43 3.98 8.93
CA ASN A 143 -2.29 4.19 9.79
C ASN A 143 -1.49 2.90 9.95
N LEU A 144 -0.17 3.00 9.88
CA LEU A 144 0.76 1.89 10.05
C LEU A 144 1.11 1.67 11.52
N ASN A 145 1.35 0.42 11.87
CA ASN A 145 1.89 -0.01 13.15
C ASN A 145 3.41 0.13 13.14
N LEU A 146 3.84 1.38 13.21
CA LEU A 146 5.24 1.78 13.26
C LEU A 146 5.45 2.81 14.35
N PRO A 147 6.68 2.94 14.87
CA PRO A 147 6.97 3.95 15.85
C PRO A 147 6.83 5.31 15.18
N LYS A 148 6.55 6.35 15.99
CA LYS A 148 6.45 7.71 15.45
C LYS A 148 7.77 8.13 14.80
N ASN A 149 8.90 7.74 15.39
CA ASN A 149 10.19 7.83 14.72
C ASN A 149 10.45 6.52 13.97
N PHE A 150 10.52 6.61 12.65
CA PHE A 150 10.69 5.45 11.79
C PHE A 150 12.00 4.69 12.08
N GLU A 151 13.07 5.40 12.48
CA GLU A 151 14.37 4.80 12.80
C GLU A 151 14.35 3.86 14.03
N ASP A 152 13.34 3.99 14.90
CA ASP A 152 13.17 3.10 16.06
C ASP A 152 12.59 1.72 15.65
N SER A 153 12.33 1.52 14.36
CA SER A 153 11.71 0.30 13.85
C SER A 153 12.71 -0.86 13.78
N GLU A 154 12.28 -2.03 14.25
CA GLU A 154 13.06 -3.26 14.16
C GLU A 154 12.45 -4.20 13.10
N ILE A 155 13.25 -4.62 12.11
CA ILE A 155 12.87 -5.68 11.17
C ILE A 155 13.27 -7.04 11.77
N LYS A 156 12.35 -8.01 11.73
CA LYS A 156 12.54 -9.42 12.09
C LYS A 156 12.52 -10.33 10.88
#